data_AF-A0A917QG53-F1
#
_entry.id   AF-A0A917QG53-F1
#
_cell.length_a   1.000
_cell.length_b   1.000
_cell.length_c   1.000
_cell.angle_alpha   90.00
_cell.angle_beta   90.00
_cell.angle_gamma   90.00
#
_symmetry.space_group_name_H-M   'P 1'
#
loop_
_entity.id
_entity.type
_entity.pdbx_description
1 polymer ?
#
loop_
_entity_poly.entity_id
_entity_poly.type
_entity_poly.pdbx_seq_one_letter_code
_entity_poly.pdbx_strand_id
1 'polypeptide(L)'
;MPAREWMLVETLVEDLAPTLVATGADPKEWLPVSRWRREFGPRTCAALVDAVQRCRRTGEQVRIETDKALVLAVPVICAFGDVHGVEVWCGTDDVVPPRRQVAAWDWQANSELAYHGPGLEELVFAREPELVEVVRTPPDAFGRMVRFDGRVEYLAVATRLVDGARWQGEVDMRGDDDVVRHFQMVTRAVPAQQRVTALMHAIPERTQPDPLPDPDIVMLRAVSQTSGVGVGLVELSSALIYEWAGEPPPPLDRWAVERPWVDPDDLAELRAACAELVDRPGAVHRLALRVRFGAGDVMVAEAELAATTSGHGLLRVWSSQAG
;
A
#
# COMPACT_ATOMS: atom_id res chain seq x y z
N MET A 1 -19.37 -32.13 -4.49
CA MET A 1 -19.42 -30.71 -4.91
C MET A 1 -17.99 -30.27 -5.16
N PRO A 2 -17.68 -29.29 -6.03
CA PRO A 2 -16.31 -28.78 -6.12
C PRO A 2 -15.82 -28.34 -4.74
N ALA A 3 -14.53 -28.53 -4.46
CA ALA A 3 -13.91 -28.02 -3.24
C ALA A 3 -14.19 -26.51 -3.15
N ARG A 4 -14.70 -26.05 -2.01
CA ARG A 4 -15.00 -24.64 -1.83
C ARG A 4 -13.70 -23.88 -1.62
N GLU A 5 -13.54 -22.76 -2.30
CA GLU A 5 -12.39 -21.87 -2.18
C GLU A 5 -12.39 -21.12 -0.85
N TRP A 6 -11.22 -20.65 -0.43
CA TRP A 6 -11.10 -19.68 0.66
C TRP A 6 -11.72 -18.33 0.26
N MET A 7 -12.33 -17.64 1.20
CA MET A 7 -12.91 -16.31 1.02
C MET A 7 -12.10 -15.30 1.84
N LEU A 8 -11.70 -14.18 1.25
CA LEU A 8 -11.05 -13.10 1.98
C LEU A 8 -12.08 -12.04 2.36
N VAL A 9 -12.18 -11.78 3.66
CA VAL A 9 -13.06 -10.76 4.23
C VAL A 9 -12.21 -9.64 4.81
N GLU A 10 -12.41 -8.41 4.37
CA GLU A 10 -11.78 -7.25 4.99
C GLU A 10 -12.48 -6.89 6.30
N THR A 11 -11.67 -6.52 7.29
CA THR A 11 -12.08 -6.05 8.61
C THR A 11 -11.32 -4.77 8.98
N LEU A 12 -11.02 -3.95 7.98
CA LEU A 12 -10.04 -2.87 8.05
C LEU A 12 -10.45 -1.69 8.95
N VAL A 13 -11.74 -1.58 9.28
CA VAL A 13 -12.29 -0.58 10.19
C VAL A 13 -13.19 -1.29 11.20
N GLU A 14 -12.99 -0.98 12.48
CA GLU A 14 -13.62 -1.72 13.57
C GLU A 14 -15.15 -1.62 13.60
N ASP A 15 -15.67 -0.41 13.39
CA ASP A 15 -17.09 -0.09 13.50
C ASP A 15 -17.89 -0.43 12.23
N LEU A 16 -17.22 -0.94 11.19
CA LEU A 16 -17.88 -1.32 9.94
C LEU A 16 -18.16 -2.82 9.87
N ALA A 17 -19.26 -3.14 9.18
CA ALA A 17 -19.58 -4.53 8.87
C ALA A 17 -18.48 -5.10 7.94
N PRO A 18 -17.98 -6.32 8.20
CA PRO A 18 -17.00 -6.96 7.33
C PRO A 18 -17.53 -7.13 5.91
N THR A 19 -16.66 -7.02 4.91
CA THR A 19 -17.03 -7.22 3.50
C THR A 19 -16.14 -8.24 2.80
N LEU A 20 -16.73 -9.04 1.93
CA LEU A 20 -16.05 -10.03 1.11
C LEU A 20 -15.34 -9.32 -0.04
N VAL A 21 -14.03 -9.50 -0.12
CA VAL A 21 -13.17 -8.85 -1.13
C VAL A 21 -12.49 -9.85 -2.06
N ALA A 22 -12.48 -11.16 -1.75
CA ALA A 22 -12.05 -12.18 -2.71
C ALA A 22 -12.68 -13.56 -2.44
N THR A 23 -12.71 -14.42 -3.46
CA THR A 23 -13.01 -15.85 -3.34
C THR A 23 -12.03 -16.65 -4.18
N GLY A 24 -11.14 -17.39 -3.53
CA GLY A 24 -9.97 -17.96 -4.18
C GLY A 24 -9.18 -16.85 -4.85
N ALA A 25 -8.89 -17.02 -6.13
CA ALA A 25 -8.18 -16.02 -6.95
C ALA A 25 -9.04 -14.84 -7.41
N ASP A 26 -10.37 -14.91 -7.24
CA ASP A 26 -11.32 -14.02 -7.91
C ASP A 26 -11.65 -12.81 -7.02
N PRO A 27 -11.18 -11.59 -7.37
CA PRO A 27 -11.50 -10.38 -6.62
C PRO A 27 -13.00 -10.10 -6.58
N LYS A 28 -13.46 -9.53 -5.48
CA LYS A 28 -14.86 -9.12 -5.25
C LYS A 28 -14.92 -7.66 -4.87
N GLU A 29 -15.88 -6.94 -5.42
CA GLU A 29 -16.11 -5.53 -5.12
C GLU A 29 -16.93 -5.36 -3.84
N TRP A 30 -16.25 -5.42 -2.69
CA TRP A 30 -16.79 -5.07 -1.36
C TRP A 30 -18.17 -5.68 -1.06
N LEU A 31 -18.32 -6.98 -1.31
CA LEU A 31 -19.62 -7.64 -1.20
C LEU A 31 -20.02 -7.81 0.27
N PRO A 32 -21.24 -7.42 0.67
CA PRO A 32 -21.66 -7.61 2.04
C PRO A 32 -21.77 -9.10 2.38
N VAL A 33 -21.24 -9.51 3.54
CA VAL A 33 -21.26 -10.91 4.00
C VAL A 33 -22.68 -11.46 4.20
N SER A 34 -23.71 -10.59 4.24
CA SER A 34 -25.11 -11.00 4.23
C SER A 34 -25.51 -11.83 2.99
N ARG A 35 -24.78 -11.72 1.88
CA ARG A 35 -24.98 -12.54 0.68
C ARG A 35 -24.75 -14.03 0.93
N TRP A 36 -23.90 -14.39 1.89
CA TRP A 36 -23.67 -15.77 2.30
C TRP A 36 -24.94 -16.48 2.76
N ARG A 37 -25.95 -15.75 3.25
CA ARG A 37 -27.23 -16.37 3.62
C ARG A 37 -27.91 -17.07 2.45
N ARG A 38 -27.81 -16.50 1.25
CA ARG A 38 -28.38 -17.10 0.03
C ARG A 38 -27.57 -18.31 -0.44
N GLU A 39 -26.25 -18.26 -0.27
CA GLU A 39 -25.32 -19.28 -0.76
C GLU A 39 -25.21 -20.49 0.17
N PHE A 40 -25.09 -20.26 1.48
CA PHE A 40 -24.83 -21.30 2.47
C PHE A 40 -26.04 -21.62 3.37
N GLY A 41 -27.13 -20.84 3.26
CA GLY A 41 -28.27 -20.93 4.15
C GLY A 41 -28.04 -20.21 5.50
N PRO A 42 -29.11 -20.03 6.30
CA PRO A 42 -29.08 -19.14 7.46
C PRO A 42 -28.17 -19.62 8.60
N ARG A 43 -28.13 -20.92 8.90
CA ARG A 43 -27.31 -21.47 10.00
C ARG A 43 -25.82 -21.36 9.70
N THR A 44 -25.40 -21.81 8.52
CA THR A 44 -24.00 -21.73 8.09
C THR A 44 -23.55 -20.28 7.91
N CYS A 45 -24.41 -19.40 7.39
CA CYS A 45 -24.12 -17.97 7.34
C CYS A 45 -23.90 -17.37 8.74
N ALA A 46 -24.69 -17.75 9.74
CA ALA A 46 -24.48 -17.30 11.11
C ALA A 46 -23.14 -17.80 11.67
N ALA A 47 -22.78 -19.06 11.42
CA ALA A 47 -21.49 -19.63 11.82
C ALA A 47 -20.30 -18.93 11.14
N LEU A 48 -20.39 -18.62 9.84
CA LEU A 48 -19.38 -17.86 9.10
C LEU A 48 -19.16 -16.45 9.70
N VAL A 49 -20.26 -15.73 9.95
CA VAL A 49 -20.19 -14.39 10.55
C VAL A 49 -19.63 -14.45 11.98
N ASP A 50 -20.04 -15.43 12.80
CA ASP A 50 -19.47 -15.63 14.14
C ASP A 50 -17.98 -15.95 14.09
N ALA A 51 -17.54 -16.82 13.17
CA ALA A 51 -16.14 -17.16 13.00
C ALA A 51 -15.28 -15.94 12.66
N VAL A 52 -15.72 -15.12 11.69
CA VAL A 52 -15.03 -13.86 11.32
C VAL A 52 -14.95 -12.91 12.51
N GLN A 53 -16.06 -12.68 13.21
CA GLN A 53 -16.11 -11.75 14.35
C GLN A 53 -15.26 -12.21 15.54
N ARG A 54 -15.27 -13.51 15.83
CA ARG A 54 -14.42 -14.09 16.88
C ARG A 54 -12.94 -14.00 16.49
N CYS A 55 -12.60 -14.40 15.28
CA CYS A 55 -11.23 -14.39 14.75
C CYS A 55 -10.65 -12.97 14.77
N ARG A 56 -11.42 -11.99 14.29
CA ARG A 56 -11.06 -10.57 14.36
C ARG A 56 -10.80 -10.09 15.78
N ARG A 57 -11.66 -10.46 16.74
CA ARG A 57 -11.57 -9.99 18.13
C ARG A 57 -10.41 -10.63 18.89
N THR A 58 -10.12 -11.90 18.65
CA THR A 58 -9.08 -12.64 19.38
C THR A 58 -7.72 -12.57 18.70
N GLY A 59 -7.66 -12.30 17.39
CA GLY A 59 -6.44 -12.46 16.61
C GLY A 59 -6.01 -13.93 16.48
N GLU A 60 -6.91 -14.87 16.77
CA GLU A 60 -6.62 -16.31 16.73
C GLU A 60 -7.43 -17.01 15.63
N GLN A 61 -6.92 -18.15 15.16
CA GLN A 61 -7.67 -19.02 14.28
C GLN A 61 -8.92 -19.56 14.98
N VAL A 62 -10.05 -19.51 14.29
CA VAL A 62 -11.34 -20.01 14.78
C VAL A 62 -11.79 -21.20 13.94
N ARG A 63 -12.26 -22.25 14.63
CA ARG A 63 -12.89 -23.43 14.06
C ARG A 63 -14.30 -23.56 14.62
N ILE A 64 -15.30 -23.67 13.74
CA ILE A 64 -16.69 -23.92 14.13
C ILE A 64 -17.22 -25.10 13.33
N GLU A 65 -17.68 -26.12 14.02
CA GLU A 65 -18.37 -27.26 13.44
C GLU A 65 -19.87 -27.08 13.57
N THR A 66 -20.58 -27.35 12.49
CA THR A 66 -22.05 -27.37 12.44
C THR A 66 -22.52 -28.76 12.02
N ASP A 67 -23.84 -28.99 12.06
CA ASP A 67 -24.46 -30.22 11.57
C ASP A 67 -24.21 -30.49 10.07
N LYS A 68 -23.78 -29.47 9.31
CA LYS A 68 -23.69 -29.52 7.85
C LYS A 68 -22.35 -29.07 7.26
N ALA A 69 -21.48 -28.48 8.06
CA ALA A 69 -20.24 -27.88 7.56
C ALA A 69 -19.24 -27.62 8.67
N LEU A 70 -17.97 -27.68 8.30
CA LEU A 70 -16.85 -27.13 9.03
C LEU A 70 -16.57 -25.70 8.52
N VAL A 71 -16.43 -24.75 9.44
CA VAL A 71 -15.99 -23.37 9.18
C VAL A 71 -14.63 -23.14 9.80
N LEU A 72 -13.71 -22.59 9.02
CA LEU A 72 -12.38 -22.17 9.45
C LEU A 72 -12.22 -20.68 9.18
N ALA A 73 -11.70 -19.92 10.13
CA ALA A 73 -11.37 -18.50 9.97
C ALA A 73 -9.94 -18.27 10.49
N VAL A 74 -9.10 -17.63 9.68
CA VAL A 74 -7.70 -17.37 10.01
C VAL A 74 -7.43 -15.86 9.85
N PRO A 75 -6.83 -15.21 10.86
CA PRO A 75 -6.65 -13.77 10.83
C PRO A 75 -5.47 -13.39 9.92
N VAL A 76 -5.62 -12.25 9.25
CA VAL A 76 -4.53 -11.53 8.59
C VAL A 76 -4.18 -10.35 9.49
N ILE A 77 -3.09 -10.52 10.24
CA ILE A 77 -2.65 -9.57 11.27
C ILE A 77 -1.66 -8.57 10.64
N CYS A 78 -1.77 -7.30 11.04
CA CYS A 78 -0.86 -6.24 10.62
C CYS A 78 0.23 -5.94 11.67
N ALA A 79 1.12 -4.99 11.37
CA ALA A 79 2.29 -4.63 12.17
C ALA A 79 1.96 -4.24 13.63
N PHE A 80 0.81 -3.61 13.87
CA PHE A 80 0.39 -3.17 15.22
C PHE A 80 -0.49 -4.20 15.96
N GLY A 81 -0.65 -5.41 15.42
CA GLY A 81 -1.46 -6.48 16.01
C GLY A 81 -2.94 -6.45 15.63
N ASP A 82 -3.37 -5.45 14.86
CA ASP A 82 -4.75 -5.36 14.35
C ASP A 82 -5.03 -6.44 13.30
N VAL A 83 -6.25 -6.99 13.31
CA VAL A 83 -6.73 -7.92 12.28
C VAL A 83 -7.34 -7.13 11.13
N HIS A 84 -6.60 -7.00 10.03
CA HIS A 84 -7.00 -6.26 8.83
C HIS A 84 -7.95 -7.05 7.94
N GLY A 85 -7.87 -8.37 8.00
CA GLY A 85 -8.77 -9.25 7.28
C GLY A 85 -8.84 -10.64 7.90
N VAL A 86 -9.78 -11.43 7.42
CA VAL A 86 -9.97 -12.82 7.82
C VAL A 86 -10.13 -13.66 6.56
N GLU A 87 -9.25 -14.63 6.38
CA GLU A 87 -9.46 -15.70 5.42
C GLU A 87 -10.41 -16.72 6.03
N VAL A 88 -11.55 -16.97 5.40
CA VAL A 88 -12.58 -17.88 5.88
C VAL A 88 -12.92 -18.95 4.85
N TRP A 89 -13.08 -20.17 5.31
CA TRP A 89 -13.45 -21.33 4.49
C TRP A 89 -14.61 -22.07 5.14
N CYS A 90 -15.48 -22.67 4.31
CA CYS A 90 -16.61 -23.47 4.78
C CYS A 90 -16.84 -24.66 3.86
N GLY A 91 -16.75 -25.89 4.36
CA GLY A 91 -16.93 -27.10 3.56
C GLY A 91 -17.51 -28.28 4.33
N THR A 92 -17.89 -29.34 3.61
CA THR A 92 -18.47 -30.57 4.18
C THR A 92 -17.45 -31.68 4.38
N ASP A 93 -16.30 -31.57 3.73
CA ASP A 93 -15.27 -32.61 3.68
C ASP A 93 -14.06 -32.14 4.49
N ASP A 94 -13.33 -33.06 5.13
CA ASP A 94 -12.13 -32.73 5.91
C ASP A 94 -10.94 -32.26 5.06
N VAL A 95 -11.07 -32.29 3.73
CA VAL A 95 -10.03 -31.81 2.81
C VAL A 95 -10.19 -30.31 2.59
N VAL A 96 -9.48 -29.55 3.40
CA VAL A 96 -9.37 -28.09 3.29
C VAL A 96 -8.36 -27.75 2.18
N PRO A 97 -8.71 -26.91 1.19
CA PRO A 97 -7.75 -26.49 0.17
C PRO A 97 -6.64 -25.63 0.79
N PRO A 98 -5.45 -25.54 0.16
CA PRO A 98 -4.42 -24.62 0.60
C PRO A 98 -4.92 -23.17 0.57
N ARG A 99 -4.53 -22.40 1.58
CA ARG A 99 -4.79 -20.95 1.63
C ARG A 99 -3.99 -20.22 0.57
N ARG A 100 -4.52 -19.08 0.13
CA ARG A 100 -3.75 -18.13 -0.68
C ARG A 100 -2.95 -17.25 0.24
N GLN A 101 -1.85 -16.71 -0.27
CA GLN A 101 -1.06 -15.78 0.50
C GLN A 101 -1.78 -14.42 0.52
N VAL A 102 -2.02 -13.95 1.75
CA VAL A 102 -2.58 -12.63 2.04
C VAL A 102 -1.75 -12.04 3.16
N ALA A 103 -1.41 -10.76 3.04
CA ALA A 103 -0.71 -10.02 4.08
C ALA A 103 -1.33 -8.63 4.24
N ALA A 104 -0.99 -7.96 5.34
CA ALA A 104 -1.54 -6.67 5.71
C ALA A 104 -0.43 -5.64 5.88
N TRP A 105 -0.79 -4.37 5.74
CA TRP A 105 0.12 -3.27 6.02
C TRP A 105 -0.64 -2.00 6.45
N ASP A 106 0.06 -1.11 7.15
CA ASP A 106 -0.43 0.19 7.62
C ASP A 106 0.39 1.32 7.02
N TRP A 107 -0.26 2.37 6.52
CA TRP A 107 0.39 3.65 6.22
C TRP A 107 0.14 4.63 7.36
N GLN A 108 1.18 5.12 8.03
CA GLN A 108 1.03 6.18 9.04
C GLN A 108 1.32 7.54 8.42
N ALA A 109 0.32 8.42 8.35
CA ALA A 109 0.50 9.73 7.70
C ALA A 109 1.43 10.66 8.48
N ASN A 110 1.52 10.54 9.80
CA ASN A 110 2.39 11.37 10.63
C ASN A 110 3.88 11.05 10.43
N SER A 111 4.21 9.74 10.41
CA SER A 111 5.58 9.28 10.19
C SER A 111 5.92 9.10 8.72
N GLU A 112 4.92 9.15 7.83
CA GLU A 112 5.08 8.88 6.40
C GLU A 112 5.84 7.57 6.15
N LEU A 113 5.48 6.54 6.92
CA LEU A 113 6.07 5.20 6.80
C LEU A 113 4.97 4.16 6.65
N ALA A 114 5.26 3.17 5.81
CA ALA A 114 4.51 1.94 5.70
C ALA A 114 5.05 0.93 6.73
N TYR A 115 4.15 0.29 7.48
CA TYR A 115 4.46 -0.75 8.45
C TYR A 115 3.84 -2.06 7.99
N HIS A 116 4.68 -3.07 7.80
CA HIS A 116 4.30 -4.32 7.16
C HIS A 116 3.96 -5.39 8.20
N GLY A 117 2.82 -6.04 8.02
CA GLY A 117 2.43 -7.21 8.79
C GLY A 117 3.24 -8.45 8.40
N PRO A 118 3.19 -9.52 9.21
CA PRO A 118 3.89 -10.76 8.95
C PRO A 118 3.58 -11.32 7.54
N GLY A 119 4.62 -11.76 6.83
CA GLY A 119 4.50 -12.38 5.52
C GLY A 119 4.39 -11.42 4.34
N LEU A 120 4.22 -10.10 4.55
CA LEU A 120 4.11 -9.14 3.43
C LEU A 120 5.42 -9.03 2.65
N GLU A 121 6.55 -8.97 3.36
CA GLU A 121 7.87 -8.77 2.75
C GLU A 121 8.28 -9.97 1.88
N GLU A 122 8.00 -11.17 2.37
CA GLU A 122 8.21 -12.42 1.66
C GLU A 122 7.25 -12.55 0.47
N LEU A 123 5.99 -12.16 0.66
CA LEU A 123 4.96 -12.21 -0.37
C LEU A 123 5.23 -11.26 -1.54
N VAL A 124 5.52 -10.00 -1.23
CA VAL A 124 5.60 -8.92 -2.21
C VAL A 124 7.02 -8.80 -2.78
N PHE A 125 8.03 -8.88 -1.92
CA PHE A 125 9.42 -8.60 -2.29
C PHE A 125 10.29 -9.85 -2.38
N ALA A 126 9.73 -11.05 -2.15
CA ALA A 126 10.47 -12.31 -2.16
C ALA A 126 11.64 -12.34 -1.18
N ARG A 127 11.55 -11.60 -0.07
CA ARG A 127 12.64 -11.54 0.91
C ARG A 127 12.73 -12.82 1.71
N GLU A 128 13.97 -13.24 1.96
CA GLU A 128 14.27 -14.27 2.94
C GLU A 128 13.93 -13.76 4.35
N PRO A 129 13.47 -14.63 5.27
CA PRO A 129 13.04 -14.23 6.61
C PRO A 129 14.06 -13.38 7.39
N GLU A 130 15.36 -13.60 7.17
CA GLU A 130 16.44 -12.87 7.85
C GLU A 130 16.68 -11.45 7.30
N LEU A 131 16.13 -11.14 6.11
CA LEU A 131 16.30 -9.86 5.41
C LEU A 131 15.02 -9.01 5.41
N VAL A 132 13.95 -9.49 6.03
CA VAL A 132 12.65 -8.81 6.16
C VAL A 132 12.83 -7.45 6.81
N GLU A 133 12.32 -6.41 6.14
CA GLU A 133 12.30 -5.04 6.63
C GLU A 133 10.86 -4.57 6.73
N VAL A 134 10.34 -4.52 7.96
CA VAL A 134 8.90 -4.29 8.19
C VAL A 134 8.50 -2.81 8.17
N VAL A 135 9.43 -1.91 7.84
CA VAL A 135 9.18 -0.47 7.77
C VAL A 135 9.75 0.05 6.46
N ARG A 136 8.92 0.65 5.62
CA ARG A 136 9.35 1.20 4.33
C ARG A 136 8.92 2.63 4.14
N THR A 137 9.73 3.37 3.39
CA THR A 137 9.34 4.68 2.88
C THR A 137 8.49 4.52 1.62
N PRO A 138 7.65 5.50 1.26
CA PRO A 138 6.92 5.44 0.00
C PRO A 138 7.82 5.30 -1.22
N PRO A 139 8.93 6.06 -1.38
CA PRO A 139 9.76 5.89 -2.57
C PRO A 139 10.28 4.47 -2.75
N ASP A 140 10.61 3.79 -1.64
CA ASP A 140 11.04 2.39 -1.65
C ASP A 140 9.90 1.42 -2.05
N ALA A 141 8.70 1.59 -1.48
CA ALA A 141 7.55 0.74 -1.78
C ALA A 141 6.99 0.98 -3.20
N PHE A 142 6.71 2.23 -3.56
CA PHE A 142 6.18 2.61 -4.87
C PHE A 142 7.22 2.47 -5.99
N GLY A 143 8.51 2.62 -5.68
CA GLY A 143 9.59 2.41 -6.65
C GLY A 143 9.59 0.98 -7.23
N ARG A 144 9.05 0.00 -6.50
CA ARG A 144 8.90 -1.39 -6.95
C ARG A 144 7.57 -1.68 -7.67
N MET A 145 6.64 -0.73 -7.74
CA MET A 145 5.39 -0.89 -8.47
C MET A 145 5.63 -0.78 -9.97
N VAL A 146 5.43 -1.88 -10.69
CA VAL A 146 5.48 -1.92 -12.15
C VAL A 146 4.16 -1.42 -12.74
N ARG A 147 3.05 -1.73 -12.06
CA ARG A 147 1.69 -1.33 -12.45
C ARG A 147 0.90 -0.95 -11.21
N PHE A 148 0.11 0.11 -11.33
CA PHE A 148 -0.77 0.56 -10.26
C PHE A 148 -2.04 1.18 -10.88
N ASP A 149 -3.11 0.40 -10.93
CA ASP A 149 -4.40 0.91 -11.39
C ASP A 149 -4.96 1.93 -10.40
N GLY A 150 -5.49 3.05 -10.88
CA GLY A 150 -6.15 4.02 -9.99
C GLY A 150 -5.23 4.61 -8.90
N ARG A 151 -3.95 4.81 -9.23
CA ARG A 151 -2.93 5.33 -8.31
C ARG A 151 -3.29 6.69 -7.71
N VAL A 152 -3.88 7.58 -8.51
CA VAL A 152 -4.26 8.93 -8.06
C VAL A 152 -5.39 8.83 -7.04
N GLU A 153 -6.37 7.97 -7.28
CA GLU A 153 -7.48 7.69 -6.38
C GLU A 153 -6.98 7.08 -5.06
N TYR A 154 -6.02 6.16 -5.13
CA TYR A 154 -5.37 5.60 -3.96
C TYR A 154 -4.63 6.67 -3.14
N LEU A 155 -3.80 7.50 -3.78
CA LEU A 155 -3.07 8.57 -3.11
C LEU A 155 -4.04 9.54 -2.43
N ALA A 156 -5.16 9.87 -3.08
CA ALA A 156 -6.18 10.71 -2.47
C ALA A 156 -6.79 10.08 -1.19
N VAL A 157 -6.95 8.76 -1.12
CA VAL A 157 -7.37 8.06 0.12
C VAL A 157 -6.27 8.13 1.18
N ALA A 158 -5.02 7.87 0.80
CA ALA A 158 -3.88 7.81 1.72
C ALA A 158 -3.46 9.15 2.32
N THR A 159 -3.61 10.26 1.57
CA THR A 159 -3.19 11.59 2.04
C THR A 159 -4.32 12.39 2.67
N ARG A 160 -5.55 12.31 2.13
CA ARG A 160 -6.66 13.12 2.65
C ARG A 160 -7.31 12.53 3.89
N LEU A 161 -7.23 11.21 4.07
CA LEU A 161 -7.76 10.49 5.21
C LEU A 161 -9.20 10.91 5.56
N VAL A 162 -10.11 10.79 4.60
CA VAL A 162 -11.54 11.10 4.81
C VAL A 162 -12.26 9.89 5.39
N ASP A 163 -13.21 10.12 6.29
CA ASP A 163 -13.98 9.04 6.89
C ASP A 163 -14.78 8.24 5.85
N GLY A 164 -14.77 6.92 5.98
CA GLY A 164 -15.36 6.00 5.02
C GLY A 164 -14.63 5.90 3.66
N ALA A 165 -13.58 6.68 3.42
CA ALA A 165 -12.79 6.58 2.20
C ALA A 165 -12.13 5.20 2.10
N ARG A 166 -12.20 4.62 0.91
CA ARG A 166 -11.68 3.30 0.61
C ARG A 166 -11.21 3.24 -0.83
N TRP A 167 -10.29 2.35 -1.10
CA TRP A 167 -9.79 2.07 -2.42
C TRP A 167 -9.57 0.57 -2.58
N GLN A 168 -9.85 0.06 -3.78
CA GLN A 168 -9.56 -1.32 -4.16
C GLN A 168 -9.12 -1.30 -5.62
N GLY A 169 -8.10 -2.09 -5.93
CA GLY A 169 -7.62 -2.25 -7.28
C GLY A 169 -6.51 -3.29 -7.33
N GLU A 170 -5.84 -3.33 -8.47
CA GLU A 170 -4.80 -4.31 -8.73
C GLU A 170 -3.45 -3.62 -8.95
N VAL A 171 -2.40 -4.24 -8.41
CA VAL A 171 -1.03 -3.74 -8.47
C VAL A 171 -0.08 -4.86 -8.87
N ASP A 172 0.97 -4.49 -9.61
CA ASP A 172 2.07 -5.38 -9.95
C ASP A 172 3.34 -4.89 -9.28
N MET A 173 3.97 -5.79 -8.52
CA MET A 173 5.14 -5.47 -7.71
C MET A 173 6.32 -6.29 -8.22
N ARG A 174 7.45 -5.64 -8.46
CA ARG A 174 8.72 -6.32 -8.71
C ARG A 174 9.36 -6.69 -7.37
N GLY A 175 9.63 -7.98 -7.16
CA GLY A 175 10.37 -8.45 -6.00
C GLY A 175 11.88 -8.20 -6.12
N ASP A 176 12.60 -8.44 -5.02
CA ASP A 176 14.06 -8.36 -4.98
C ASP A 176 14.72 -9.51 -5.81
N ASP A 177 13.92 -10.49 -6.24
CA ASP A 177 14.26 -11.55 -7.19
C ASP A 177 13.96 -11.22 -8.66
N ASP A 178 13.66 -9.95 -8.96
CA ASP A 178 13.26 -9.42 -10.26
C ASP A 178 11.96 -9.99 -10.85
N VAL A 179 11.24 -10.83 -10.10
CA VAL A 179 9.96 -11.39 -10.53
C VAL A 179 8.83 -10.40 -10.25
N VAL A 180 8.03 -10.14 -11.28
CA VAL A 180 6.82 -9.32 -11.16
C VAL A 180 5.66 -10.18 -10.68
N ARG A 181 5.02 -9.79 -9.58
CA ARG A 181 3.91 -10.49 -8.95
C ARG A 181 2.65 -9.64 -8.99
N HIS A 182 1.51 -10.31 -9.17
CA HIS A 182 0.21 -9.67 -9.32
C HIS A 182 -0.63 -9.77 -8.04
N PHE A 183 -1.20 -8.64 -7.62
CA PHE A 183 -1.96 -8.55 -6.38
C PHE A 183 -3.25 -7.76 -6.53
N GLN A 184 -4.27 -8.18 -5.77
CA GLN A 184 -5.36 -7.32 -5.38
C GLN A 184 -4.94 -6.57 -4.10
N MET A 185 -5.09 -5.25 -4.11
CA MET A 185 -4.89 -4.41 -2.93
C MET A 185 -6.22 -3.79 -2.48
N VAL A 186 -6.49 -3.85 -1.19
CA VAL A 186 -7.74 -3.37 -0.55
C VAL A 186 -7.36 -2.44 0.59
N THR A 187 -7.97 -1.26 0.63
CA THR A 187 -7.47 -0.16 1.45
C THR A 187 -8.63 0.64 2.06
N ARG A 188 -8.52 1.03 3.34
CA ARG A 188 -9.41 1.98 4.00
C ARG A 188 -8.62 3.08 4.72
N ALA A 189 -9.16 4.30 4.69
CA ALA A 189 -8.71 5.36 5.57
C ALA A 189 -9.24 5.15 6.99
N VAL A 190 -8.40 5.44 7.98
CA VAL A 190 -8.74 5.44 9.41
C VAL A 190 -8.34 6.81 9.98
N PRO A 191 -9.15 7.86 9.74
CA PRO A 191 -8.75 9.25 10.03
C PRO A 191 -8.46 9.50 11.51
N ALA A 192 -9.24 8.87 12.40
CA ALA A 192 -9.07 8.96 13.85
C ALA A 192 -7.68 8.50 14.32
N GLN A 193 -6.99 7.69 13.53
CA GLN A 193 -5.66 7.17 13.81
C GLN A 193 -4.58 7.75 12.87
N GLN A 194 -4.94 8.71 12.01
CA GLN A 194 -4.06 9.30 11.00
C GLN A 194 -3.33 8.25 10.14
N ARG A 195 -4.05 7.18 9.77
CA ARG A 195 -3.50 6.06 9.01
C ARG A 195 -4.42 5.58 7.90
N VAL A 196 -3.84 4.80 6.99
CA VAL A 196 -4.56 3.88 6.10
C VAL A 196 -4.23 2.45 6.51
N THR A 197 -5.23 1.59 6.53
CA THR A 197 -5.10 0.14 6.74
C THR A 197 -5.32 -0.58 5.41
N ALA A 198 -4.53 -1.60 5.12
CA ALA A 198 -4.64 -2.32 3.85
C ALA A 198 -4.34 -3.82 3.93
N LEU A 199 -4.81 -4.53 2.90
CA LEU A 199 -4.55 -5.93 2.59
C LEU A 199 -3.94 -6.05 1.20
N MET A 200 -3.03 -7.01 1.05
CA MET A 200 -2.44 -7.46 -0.20
C MET A 200 -2.76 -8.94 -0.40
N HIS A 201 -3.46 -9.28 -1.48
CA HIS A 201 -3.90 -10.63 -1.78
C HIS A 201 -3.31 -11.11 -3.11
N ALA A 202 -2.54 -12.20 -3.07
CA ALA A 202 -1.94 -12.78 -4.27
C ALA A 202 -2.99 -13.39 -5.20
N ILE A 203 -3.04 -12.88 -6.42
CA ILE A 203 -3.91 -13.35 -7.50
C ILE A 203 -3.05 -13.87 -8.66
N PRO A 204 -3.57 -14.78 -9.50
CA PRO A 204 -2.79 -15.36 -10.60
C PRO A 204 -2.24 -14.30 -11.53
N GLU A 205 -1.04 -14.53 -12.07
CA GLU A 205 -0.47 -13.68 -13.10
C GLU A 205 -1.43 -13.51 -14.28
N ARG A 206 -1.40 -12.31 -14.88
CA ARG A 206 -2.25 -11.98 -16.02
C ARG A 206 -1.82 -12.79 -17.23
N THR A 207 -2.79 -13.44 -17.87
CA THR A 207 -2.56 -14.16 -19.13
C THR A 207 -2.63 -13.23 -20.35
N GLN A 208 -3.16 -12.01 -20.17
CA GLN A 208 -3.13 -10.95 -21.17
C GLN A 208 -1.83 -10.15 -21.04
N PRO A 209 -1.25 -9.67 -22.16
CA PRO A 209 -0.08 -8.81 -22.09
C PRO A 209 -0.39 -7.59 -21.22
N ASP A 210 0.60 -7.18 -20.42
CA ASP A 210 0.47 -6.00 -19.57
C ASP A 210 -0.01 -4.82 -20.43
N PRO A 211 -0.92 -3.97 -19.90
CA PRO A 211 -1.17 -2.70 -20.54
C PRO A 211 0.17 -2.00 -20.75
N LEU A 212 0.37 -1.39 -21.91
CA LEU A 212 1.58 -0.63 -22.18
C LEU A 212 1.80 0.34 -21.01
N PRO A 213 3.02 0.39 -20.43
CA PRO A 213 3.33 1.35 -19.39
C PRO A 213 2.96 2.75 -19.86
N ASP A 214 2.53 3.61 -18.94
CA ASP A 214 2.21 4.99 -19.27
C ASP A 214 3.43 5.63 -19.99
N PRO A 215 3.30 6.01 -21.27
CA PRO A 215 4.43 6.49 -22.06
C PRO A 215 5.04 7.76 -21.46
N ASP A 216 4.26 8.58 -20.75
CA ASP A 216 4.75 9.78 -20.10
C ASP A 216 5.62 9.42 -18.88
N ILE A 217 5.24 8.38 -18.12
CA ILE A 217 6.04 7.86 -17.00
C ILE A 217 7.33 7.20 -17.51
N VAL A 218 7.26 6.42 -18.59
CA VAL A 218 8.44 5.81 -19.22
C VAL A 218 9.39 6.89 -19.71
N MET A 219 8.88 7.91 -20.41
CA MET A 219 9.68 9.03 -20.89
C MET A 219 10.27 9.81 -19.72
N LEU A 220 9.49 10.11 -18.68
CA LEU A 220 9.96 10.79 -17.49
C LEU A 220 11.11 10.02 -16.84
N ARG A 221 10.98 8.70 -16.65
CA ARG A 221 12.07 7.87 -16.11
C ARG A 221 13.30 7.88 -17.00
N ALA A 222 13.12 7.68 -18.31
CA ALA A 222 14.23 7.67 -19.27
C ALA A 222 15.01 9.00 -19.27
N VAL A 223 14.32 10.14 -19.27
CA VAL A 223 14.94 11.47 -19.20
C VAL A 223 15.60 11.70 -17.83
N SER A 224 14.93 11.33 -16.74
CA SER A 224 15.41 11.55 -15.37
C SER A 224 16.73 10.82 -15.09
N GLN A 225 16.86 9.58 -15.56
CA GLN A 225 18.07 8.74 -15.41
C GLN A 225 19.32 9.38 -16.04
N THR A 226 19.16 10.27 -17.02
CA THR A 226 20.29 10.95 -17.69
C THR A 226 20.58 12.34 -17.15
N SER A 227 19.78 12.82 -16.20
CA SER A 227 19.79 14.23 -15.79
C SER A 227 20.88 14.61 -14.79
N GLY A 228 21.52 13.62 -14.13
CA GLY A 228 22.52 13.85 -13.08
C GLY A 228 21.96 14.46 -11.79
N VAL A 229 20.64 14.55 -11.66
CA VAL A 229 19.92 15.02 -10.47
C VAL A 229 18.85 14.01 -10.09
N GLY A 230 18.44 14.00 -8.82
CA GLY A 230 17.27 13.24 -8.39
C GLY A 230 16.01 13.86 -8.95
N VAL A 231 15.06 13.04 -9.38
CA VAL A 231 13.75 13.47 -9.88
C VAL A 231 12.66 12.69 -9.16
N GLY A 232 12.03 13.35 -8.20
CA GLY A 232 10.98 12.78 -7.35
C GLY A 232 9.60 13.22 -7.79
N LEU A 233 8.64 12.31 -7.68
CA LEU A 233 7.22 12.61 -7.79
C LEU A 233 6.69 12.98 -6.41
N VAL A 234 6.00 14.12 -6.33
CA VAL A 234 5.52 14.70 -5.07
C VAL A 234 4.00 14.83 -5.10
N GLU A 235 3.36 14.49 -3.98
CA GLU A 235 1.97 14.84 -3.72
C GLU A 235 1.93 16.23 -3.06
N LEU A 236 1.26 17.18 -3.70
CA LEU A 236 1.35 18.59 -3.33
C LEU A 236 0.55 18.96 -2.08
N SER A 237 -0.47 18.20 -1.68
CA SER A 237 -1.24 18.53 -0.47
C SER A 237 -0.49 18.19 0.83
N SER A 238 0.43 17.23 0.76
CA SER A 238 1.22 16.71 1.89
C SER A 238 2.71 17.03 1.80
N ALA A 239 3.19 17.44 0.62
CA ALA A 239 4.61 17.52 0.27
C ALA A 239 5.35 16.17 0.34
N LEU A 240 4.60 15.06 0.21
CA LEU A 240 5.15 13.71 0.25
C LEU A 240 5.82 13.38 -1.08
N ILE A 241 7.13 13.12 -1.05
CA ILE A 241 7.82 12.45 -2.16
C ILE A 241 7.47 10.97 -2.07
N TYR A 242 6.72 10.49 -3.06
CA TYR A 242 6.23 9.12 -3.03
C TYR A 242 7.00 8.17 -3.95
N GLU A 243 7.80 8.68 -4.89
CA GLU A 243 8.57 7.87 -5.83
C GLU A 243 9.73 8.68 -6.42
N TRP A 244 10.86 8.03 -6.70
CA TRP A 244 11.94 8.60 -7.51
C TRP A 244 11.89 8.03 -8.93
N ALA A 245 11.63 8.89 -9.92
CA ALA A 245 11.73 8.55 -11.33
C ALA A 245 13.20 8.46 -11.79
N GLY A 246 14.07 9.28 -11.19
CA GLY A 246 15.52 9.15 -11.22
C GLY A 246 16.05 9.33 -9.80
N GLU A 247 16.87 8.39 -9.34
CA GLU A 247 17.42 8.45 -7.98
C GLU A 247 18.35 9.66 -7.82
N PRO A 248 18.31 10.34 -6.67
CA PRO A 248 19.25 11.40 -6.37
C PRO A 248 20.69 10.90 -6.36
N PRO A 249 21.67 11.70 -6.80
CA PRO A 249 23.07 11.32 -6.71
C PRO A 249 23.52 11.27 -5.24
N PRO A 250 24.56 10.47 -4.91
CA PRO A 250 25.15 10.49 -3.58
C PRO A 250 25.59 11.89 -3.15
N PRO A 251 25.42 12.26 -1.86
CA PRO A 251 24.94 11.43 -0.75
C PRO A 251 23.40 11.41 -0.58
N LEU A 252 22.64 12.01 -1.50
CA LEU A 252 21.17 12.12 -1.41
C LEU A 252 20.43 10.86 -1.88
N ASP A 253 21.12 9.94 -2.57
CA ASP A 253 20.63 8.62 -3.00
C ASP A 253 19.91 7.85 -1.89
N ARG A 254 20.35 8.04 -0.65
CA ARG A 254 19.70 7.49 0.56
C ARG A 254 18.22 7.84 0.69
N TRP A 255 17.74 8.94 0.12
CA TRP A 255 16.32 9.34 0.12
C TRP A 255 15.41 8.38 -0.67
N ALA A 256 15.98 7.47 -1.45
CA ALA A 256 15.22 6.43 -2.11
C ALA A 256 14.69 5.38 -1.13
N VAL A 257 15.37 5.18 0.01
CA VAL A 257 15.07 4.10 0.96
C VAL A 257 14.95 4.58 2.41
N GLU A 258 15.55 5.72 2.75
CA GLU A 258 15.49 6.32 4.08
C GLU A 258 14.61 7.58 4.09
N ARG A 259 13.86 7.76 5.19
CA ARG A 259 13.16 9.03 5.45
C ARG A 259 14.15 10.03 6.05
N PRO A 260 14.46 11.15 5.38
CA PRO A 260 15.30 12.17 5.98
C PRO A 260 14.55 12.90 7.08
N TRP A 261 15.30 13.34 8.08
CA TRP A 261 14.91 14.51 8.85
C TRP A 261 15.13 15.75 7.99
N VAL A 262 14.12 16.60 7.86
CA VAL A 262 14.20 17.90 7.18
C VAL A 262 14.06 18.98 8.25
N ASP A 263 14.88 20.03 8.16
CA ASP A 263 14.78 21.18 9.06
C ASP A 263 13.35 21.75 9.07
N PRO A 264 12.75 22.03 10.24
CA PRO A 264 11.34 22.43 10.32
C PRO A 264 11.00 23.69 9.52
N ASP A 265 11.92 24.65 9.41
CA ASP A 265 11.69 25.88 8.65
C ASP A 265 11.68 25.58 7.15
N ASP A 266 12.63 24.77 6.69
CA ASP A 266 12.75 24.36 5.29
C ASP A 266 11.57 23.46 4.86
N LEU A 267 11.08 22.61 5.77
CA LEU A 267 9.88 21.80 5.55
C LEU A 267 8.61 22.67 5.47
N ALA A 268 8.52 23.72 6.29
CA ALA A 268 7.42 24.68 6.21
C ALA A 268 7.44 25.44 4.88
N GLU A 269 8.63 25.83 4.40
CA GLU A 269 8.82 26.47 3.10
C GLU A 269 8.42 25.53 1.94
N LEU A 270 8.87 24.27 1.97
CA LEU A 270 8.48 23.26 0.98
C LEU A 270 6.95 23.08 0.92
N ARG A 271 6.28 23.00 2.08
CA ARG A 271 4.82 22.88 2.16
C ARG A 271 4.11 24.13 1.63
N ALA A 272 4.63 25.32 1.93
CA ALA A 272 4.08 26.56 1.38
C ALA A 272 4.21 26.61 -0.15
N ALA A 273 5.36 26.21 -0.69
CA ALA A 273 5.58 26.11 -2.14
C ALA A 273 4.63 25.08 -2.79
N CYS A 274 4.41 23.93 -2.15
CA CYS A 274 3.46 22.94 -2.65
C CYS A 274 2.02 23.48 -2.67
N ALA A 275 1.59 24.17 -1.62
CA ALA A 275 0.26 24.80 -1.56
C ALA A 275 0.08 25.88 -2.64
N GLU A 276 1.12 26.70 -2.89
CA GLU A 276 1.09 27.70 -3.96
C GLU A 276 0.94 27.05 -5.35
N LEU A 277 1.62 25.93 -5.60
CA LEU A 277 1.54 25.22 -6.87
C LEU A 277 0.17 24.58 -7.15
N VAL A 278 -0.59 24.25 -6.10
CA VAL A 278 -1.98 23.82 -6.25
C VAL A 278 -2.85 24.94 -6.81
N ASP A 279 -2.63 26.17 -6.36
CA ASP A 279 -3.39 27.35 -6.79
C ASP A 279 -2.88 27.95 -8.11
N ARG A 280 -1.57 27.84 -8.39
CA ARG A 280 -0.89 28.42 -9.55
C ARG A 280 -0.05 27.37 -10.29
N PRO A 281 -0.70 26.44 -11.01
CA PRO A 281 0.01 25.46 -11.83
C PRO A 281 0.80 26.18 -12.93
N GLY A 282 2.13 26.12 -12.85
CA GLY A 282 3.05 26.80 -13.77
C GLY A 282 4.15 27.62 -13.09
N ALA A 283 4.04 27.87 -11.77
CA ALA A 283 5.17 28.37 -11.01
C ALA A 283 6.28 27.30 -10.87
N VAL A 284 7.49 27.76 -10.61
CA VAL A 284 8.64 26.92 -10.25
C VAL A 284 9.27 27.53 -9.01
N HIS A 285 9.48 26.71 -7.98
CA HIS A 285 10.10 27.13 -6.72
C HIS A 285 11.48 26.51 -6.61
N ARG A 286 12.46 27.33 -6.23
CA ARG A 286 13.79 26.85 -5.81
C ARG A 286 13.90 26.93 -4.32
N LEU A 287 14.39 25.86 -3.71
CA LEU A 287 14.45 25.66 -2.27
C LEU A 287 15.84 25.11 -1.92
N ALA A 288 16.33 25.43 -0.74
CA ALA A 288 17.51 24.81 -0.15
C ALA A 288 17.08 24.08 1.13
N LEU A 289 17.08 22.76 1.10
CA LEU A 289 16.58 21.94 2.20
C LEU A 289 17.73 21.38 3.02
N ARG A 290 17.80 21.72 4.31
CA ARG A 290 18.69 21.07 5.27
C ARG A 290 18.12 19.71 5.62
N VAL A 291 18.79 18.66 5.15
CA VAL A 291 18.37 17.27 5.32
C VAL A 291 19.42 16.47 6.07
N ARG A 292 18.96 15.43 6.79
CA ARG A 292 19.84 14.51 7.52
C ARG A 292 19.26 13.10 7.49
N PHE A 293 20.09 12.13 7.13
CA PHE A 293 19.72 10.72 7.09
C PHE A 293 20.28 9.98 8.31
N GLY A 294 19.43 9.24 9.02
CA GLY A 294 19.81 8.52 10.24
C GLY A 294 20.51 9.40 11.29
N ALA A 295 21.68 8.98 11.74
CA ALA A 295 22.55 9.73 12.67
C ALA A 295 23.68 10.51 11.96
N GLY A 296 23.61 10.67 10.63
CA GLY A 296 24.64 11.36 9.85
C GLY A 296 24.63 12.89 10.01
N ASP A 297 25.49 13.56 9.26
CA ASP A 297 25.58 15.02 9.25
C ASP A 297 24.43 15.68 8.48
N VAL A 298 24.13 16.93 8.83
CA VAL A 298 23.20 17.77 8.07
C VAL A 298 23.88 18.21 6.78
N MET A 299 23.17 18.09 5.67
CA MET A 299 23.59 18.55 4.35
C MET A 299 22.51 19.41 3.71
N VAL A 300 22.88 20.21 2.71
CA VAL A 300 21.92 21.01 1.94
C VAL A 300 21.62 20.28 0.62
N ALA A 301 20.34 19.94 0.44
CA ALA A 301 19.78 19.51 -0.82
C ALA A 301 19.18 20.73 -1.52
N GLU A 302 19.77 21.12 -2.64
CA GLU A 302 19.16 22.09 -3.54
C GLU A 302 18.00 21.41 -4.24
N ALA A 303 16.87 22.11 -4.33
CA ALA A 303 15.62 21.57 -4.82
C ALA A 303 14.91 22.52 -5.78
N GLU A 304 14.32 21.97 -6.83
CA GLU A 304 13.42 22.68 -7.74
C GLU A 304 12.08 21.95 -7.83
N LEU A 305 11.01 22.63 -7.42
CA LEU A 305 9.65 22.10 -7.35
C LEU A 305 8.77 22.74 -8.43
N ALA A 306 8.05 21.91 -9.18
CA ALA A 306 7.10 22.34 -10.20
C ALA A 306 5.85 21.46 -10.20
N ALA A 307 4.69 22.02 -10.55
CA ALA A 307 3.46 21.25 -10.76
C ALA A 307 3.52 20.46 -12.08
N THR A 308 2.91 19.27 -12.13
CA THR A 308 2.77 18.50 -13.37
C THR A 308 1.31 18.37 -13.79
N THR A 309 0.52 17.77 -12.91
CA THR A 309 -0.92 17.54 -13.08
C THR A 309 -1.63 17.92 -11.79
N SER A 310 -2.96 17.93 -11.79
CA SER A 310 -3.77 18.33 -10.63
C SER A 310 -3.37 17.56 -9.36
N GLY A 311 -2.79 18.27 -8.39
CA GLY A 311 -2.40 17.72 -7.08
C GLY A 311 -1.03 17.05 -7.01
N HIS A 312 -0.29 16.95 -8.11
CA HIS A 312 1.02 16.32 -8.16
C HIS A 312 2.10 17.23 -8.75
N GLY A 313 3.33 17.07 -8.28
CA GLY A 313 4.49 17.83 -8.71
C GLY A 313 5.72 16.97 -8.97
N LEU A 314 6.72 17.60 -9.57
CA LEU A 314 8.08 17.09 -9.70
C LEU A 314 8.99 17.88 -8.78
N LEU A 315 9.80 17.17 -8.02
CA LEU A 315 10.88 17.72 -7.20
C LEU A 315 12.21 17.23 -7.76
N ARG A 316 12.98 18.14 -8.33
CA ARG A 316 14.36 17.88 -8.73
C ARG A 316 15.28 18.18 -7.57
N VAL A 317 16.19 17.29 -7.21
CA VAL A 317 17.12 17.50 -6.08
C VAL A 317 18.57 17.21 -6.45
N TRP A 318 19.49 17.99 -5.92
CA TRP A 318 20.93 17.77 -6.07
C TRP A 318 21.69 18.30 -4.86
N SER A 319 22.91 17.81 -4.64
CA SER A 319 23.75 18.35 -3.58
C SER A 319 24.40 19.66 -4.03
N SER A 320 24.44 20.66 -3.15
CA SER A 320 25.21 21.89 -3.37
C SER A 320 26.73 21.66 -3.50
N GLN A 321 27.21 20.48 -3.12
CA GLN A 321 28.62 20.07 -3.26
C GLN A 321 28.94 19.37 -4.58
N ALA A 322 27.96 19.18 -5.48
CA ALA A 322 28.18 18.65 -6.82
C ALA A 322 28.53 19.80 -7.79
N GLY A 323 29.79 20.22 -7.75
CA GLY A 323 30.43 21.17 -8.68
C GLY A 323 31.89 20.83 -8.89
#